data_AF-A0AAV9KHL5-F1
#
_entry.id   AF-A0AAV9KHL5-F1
#
_cell.length_a   1.000
_cell.length_b   1.000
_cell.length_c   1.000
_cell.angle_alpha   90.00
_cell.angle_beta   90.00
_cell.angle_gamma   90.00
#
_symmetry.space_group_name_H-M   'P 1'
#
loop_
_entity.id
_entity.type
_entity.pdbx_description
1 polymer ?
#
loop_
_entity_poly.entity_id
_entity_poly.type
_entity_poly.pdbx_seq_one_letter_code
_entity_poly.pdbx_strand_id
1 'polypeptide(L)'
;MSTKKKELLSSTTKRTSEWIFSQEIPSDVTVNAGGISFTLHKFPLVSKSGYIRKLVSEYNDADVSTIEIPDIPGGGEAFEFAPKFCYGINFEMSTENIALLRYVAEYLEMTEDYAVANLVGRTEACFTRKYKEEKSNFQKNRVAT
;
A
#
# COMPACT_ATOMS: atom_id res chain seq x y z
N MET A 1 18.82 -13.35 -12.67
CA MET A 1 17.49 -12.85 -12.23
C MET A 1 16.60 -12.69 -13.47
N SER A 2 15.41 -13.30 -13.49
CA SER A 2 14.63 -13.58 -14.71
C SER A 2 13.96 -12.33 -15.31
N THR A 3 14.07 -12.18 -16.63
CA THR A 3 13.50 -11.12 -17.50
C THR A 3 11.99 -10.93 -17.32
N LYS A 4 11.26 -11.98 -16.92
CA LYS A 4 9.82 -11.89 -16.60
C LYS A 4 9.51 -10.94 -15.45
N LYS A 5 10.40 -10.84 -14.45
CA LYS A 5 10.21 -9.93 -13.31
C LYS A 5 10.28 -8.48 -13.80
N LYS A 6 11.25 -8.15 -14.66
CA LYS A 6 11.42 -6.79 -15.22
C LYS A 6 10.25 -6.33 -16.11
N GLU A 7 9.64 -7.23 -16.89
CA GLU A 7 8.44 -6.90 -17.68
C GLU A 7 7.20 -6.66 -16.80
N LEU A 8 7.01 -7.51 -15.78
CA LEU A 8 5.96 -7.31 -14.77
C LEU A 8 6.14 -5.97 -14.06
N LEU A 9 7.37 -5.62 -13.63
CA LEU A 9 7.71 -4.31 -13.06
C LEU A 9 7.32 -3.15 -13.99
N SER A 10 7.67 -3.22 -15.28
CA SER A 10 7.27 -2.19 -16.26
C SER A 10 5.74 -2.08 -16.37
N SER A 11 5.01 -3.19 -16.36
CA SER A 11 3.55 -3.19 -16.56
C SER A 11 2.75 -2.72 -15.35
N THR A 12 3.18 -3.07 -14.13
CA THR A 12 2.45 -2.76 -12.90
C THR A 12 2.65 -1.28 -12.54
N THR A 13 3.89 -0.78 -12.61
CA THR A 13 4.21 0.64 -12.39
C THR A 13 3.49 1.53 -13.41
N LYS A 14 3.45 1.13 -14.69
CA LYS A 14 2.69 1.84 -15.76
C LYS A 14 1.20 1.94 -15.46
N ARG A 15 0.57 0.85 -15.00
CA ARG A 15 -0.85 0.87 -14.65
C ARG A 15 -1.14 1.81 -13.50
N THR A 16 -0.28 1.85 -12.47
CA THR A 16 -0.46 2.81 -11.37
C THR A 16 -0.33 4.25 -11.80
N SER A 17 0.64 4.57 -12.66
CA SER A 17 0.75 5.92 -13.23
C SER A 17 -0.46 6.26 -14.11
N GLU A 18 -0.89 5.40 -15.04
CA GLU A 18 -1.96 5.75 -15.99
C GLU A 18 -3.29 6.18 -15.31
N TRP A 19 -3.66 5.61 -14.17
CA TRP A 19 -4.88 6.02 -13.46
C TRP A 19 -4.68 7.22 -12.52
N ILE A 20 -3.49 7.39 -11.91
CA ILE A 20 -3.19 8.57 -11.07
C ILE A 20 -3.20 9.83 -11.92
N PHE A 21 -2.75 9.72 -13.18
CA PHE A 21 -2.73 10.79 -14.18
C PHE A 21 -4.09 11.07 -14.82
N SER A 22 -5.15 10.31 -14.52
CA SER A 22 -6.51 10.63 -14.98
C SER A 22 -7.13 11.82 -14.24
N GLN A 23 -6.46 12.32 -13.19
CA GLN A 23 -6.84 13.53 -12.48
C GLN A 23 -6.26 14.72 -13.27
N GLU A 24 -7.07 15.73 -13.63
CA GLU A 24 -6.63 16.95 -14.33
C GLU A 24 -5.66 17.85 -13.50
N ILE A 25 -5.10 17.30 -12.42
CA ILE A 25 -4.28 17.97 -11.43
C ILE A 25 -2.85 17.40 -11.52
N PRO A 26 -1.81 18.25 -11.64
CA PRO A 26 -0.43 17.81 -11.62
C PRO A 26 -0.03 17.17 -10.28
N SER A 27 0.82 16.14 -10.33
CA SER A 27 1.45 15.57 -9.13
C SER A 27 2.31 16.61 -8.42
N ASP A 28 2.25 16.65 -7.09
CA ASP A 28 2.97 17.61 -6.23
C ASP A 28 4.10 16.94 -5.41
N VAL A 29 4.31 15.63 -5.56
CA VAL A 29 5.39 14.88 -4.90
C VAL A 29 5.83 13.65 -5.70
N THR A 30 7.12 13.37 -5.67
CA THR A 30 7.70 12.08 -6.10
C THR A 30 8.11 11.29 -4.87
N VAL A 31 7.64 10.05 -4.72
CA VAL A 31 8.10 9.14 -3.67
C VAL A 31 9.00 8.09 -4.30
N ASN A 32 10.24 7.98 -3.83
CA ASN A 32 11.15 6.91 -4.19
C ASN A 32 11.16 5.86 -3.07
N ALA A 33 10.51 4.73 -3.31
CA ALA A 33 10.36 3.66 -2.34
C ALA A 33 11.04 2.39 -2.82
N GLY A 34 12.04 1.91 -2.09
CA GLY A 34 12.79 0.70 -2.45
C GLY A 34 13.37 0.73 -3.87
N GLY A 35 13.79 1.91 -4.35
CA GLY A 35 14.36 2.11 -5.69
C GLY A 35 13.35 2.24 -6.83
N ILE A 36 12.04 2.35 -6.54
CA ILE A 36 10.99 2.62 -7.52
C ILE A 36 10.41 4.00 -7.25
N SER A 37 10.30 4.82 -8.30
CA SER A 37 9.75 6.16 -8.22
C SER A 37 8.25 6.19 -8.56
N PHE A 38 7.49 6.92 -7.74
CA PHE A 38 6.05 7.12 -7.87
C PHE A 38 5.74 8.61 -7.88
N THR A 39 5.12 9.12 -8.95
CA THR A 39 4.61 10.50 -9.02
C THR A 39 3.19 10.54 -8.45
N LEU A 40 2.99 11.21 -7.33
CA LEU A 40 1.80 11.12 -6.48
C LEU A 40 1.32 12.52 -6.05
N HIS A 41 0.26 12.54 -5.25
CA HIS A 41 -0.28 13.73 -4.60
C HIS A 41 -0.07 13.62 -3.08
N LYS A 42 0.43 14.68 -2.43
CA LYS A 42 0.67 14.74 -0.99
C LYS A 42 -0.61 14.47 -0.22
N PHE A 43 -1.70 15.14 -0.59
CA PHE A 43 -2.96 15.10 0.17
C PHE A 43 -3.50 13.68 0.40
N PRO A 44 -3.70 12.83 -0.63
CA PRO A 44 -4.10 11.43 -0.42
C PRO A 44 -3.17 10.66 0.51
N LEU A 45 -1.86 10.85 0.42
CA LEU A 45 -0.88 10.11 1.21
C LEU A 45 -0.88 10.55 2.68
N VAL A 46 -0.73 11.85 2.95
CA VAL A 46 -0.66 12.39 4.33
C VAL A 46 -1.98 12.20 5.08
N SER A 47 -3.10 12.10 4.36
CA SER A 47 -4.42 11.82 4.94
C SER A 47 -4.51 10.43 5.60
N LYS A 48 -3.66 9.47 5.21
CA LYS A 48 -3.77 8.06 5.59
C LYS A 48 -2.48 7.44 6.10
N SER A 49 -1.33 8.10 5.96
CA SER A 49 -0.04 7.61 6.45
C SER A 49 0.58 8.63 7.42
N GLY A 50 0.81 8.18 8.66
CA GLY A 50 1.53 8.96 9.66
C GLY A 50 2.98 9.23 9.30
N TYR A 51 3.64 8.18 8.80
CA TYR A 51 5.03 8.24 8.38
C TYR A 51 5.25 9.29 7.27
N ILE A 52 4.44 9.24 6.21
CA ILE A 52 4.55 10.19 5.10
C ILE A 52 4.15 11.60 5.55
N ARG A 53 3.10 11.74 6.39
CA ARG A 53 2.73 13.04 6.97
C ARG A 53 3.89 13.66 7.73
N LYS A 54 4.61 12.88 8.53
CA LYS A 54 5.75 13.34 9.31
C LYS A 54 6.88 13.81 8.40
N LEU A 55 7.25 12.99 7.40
CA LEU A 55 8.26 13.36 6.41
C LEU A 55 7.89 14.64 5.65
N VAL A 56 6.63 14.81 5.25
CA VAL A 56 6.20 16.04 4.58
C VAL A 56 6.29 17.26 5.52
N SER A 57 5.92 17.10 6.79
CA SER A 57 5.94 18.19 7.78
C SER A 57 7.35 18.66 8.16
N GLU A 58 8.34 17.77 8.15
CA GLU A 58 9.73 18.08 8.55
C GLU A 58 10.43 19.02 7.57
N TYR A 59 9.97 19.11 6.33
CA TYR A 59 10.64 19.84 5.25
C TYR A 59 9.97 21.17 4.87
N ASN A 60 8.96 21.63 5.63
CA ASN A 60 8.08 22.74 5.26
C ASN A 60 7.29 22.42 3.97
N ASP A 61 5.95 22.38 4.04
CA ASP A 61 5.05 21.81 3.02
C ASP A 61 5.34 22.26 1.57
N ALA A 62 5.89 23.47 1.40
CA ALA A 62 6.23 24.10 0.13
C ALA A 62 7.45 23.50 -0.59
N ASP A 63 8.40 22.89 0.12
CA ASP A 63 9.72 22.54 -0.45
C ASP A 63 9.89 21.04 -0.74
N VAL A 64 9.00 20.17 -0.23
CA VAL A 64 9.06 18.72 -0.52
C VAL A 64 8.53 18.44 -1.91
N SER A 65 9.43 18.27 -2.85
CA SER A 65 9.12 17.68 -4.17
C SER A 65 9.42 16.19 -4.21
N THR A 66 10.28 15.68 -3.31
CA THR A 66 10.76 14.29 -3.31
C THR A 66 10.82 13.71 -1.91
N ILE A 67 10.35 12.47 -1.73
CA ILE A 67 10.41 11.69 -0.48
C ILE A 67 11.16 10.40 -0.74
N GLU A 68 12.13 10.08 0.11
CA GLU A 68 12.95 8.85 0.00
C GLU A 68 12.56 7.85 1.10
N ILE A 69 12.21 6.62 0.70
CA ILE A 69 11.88 5.50 1.59
C ILE A 69 12.65 4.25 1.12
N PRO A 70 13.99 4.22 1.27
CA PRO A 70 14.83 3.16 0.72
C PRO A 70 14.55 1.79 1.37
N ASP A 71 14.26 1.77 2.66
CA ASP A 71 14.13 0.55 3.47
C ASP A 71 12.68 0.09 3.62
N ILE A 72 11.84 0.35 2.61
CA ILE A 72 10.44 -0.07 2.64
C ILE A 72 10.34 -1.61 2.70
N PRO A 73 9.57 -2.17 3.64
CA PRO A 73 9.35 -3.61 3.70
C PRO A 73 8.82 -4.22 2.40
N GLY A 74 9.47 -5.28 1.93
CA GLY A 74 9.10 -5.95 0.67
C GLY A 74 9.37 -5.14 -0.60
N GLY A 75 10.06 -4.00 -0.49
CA GLY A 75 10.51 -3.18 -1.62
C GLY A 75 9.41 -2.34 -2.27
N GLY A 76 9.77 -1.61 -3.33
CA GLY A 76 8.85 -0.71 -4.02
C GLY A 76 7.60 -1.40 -4.60
N GLU A 77 7.71 -2.69 -4.95
CA GLU A 77 6.56 -3.50 -5.39
C GLU A 77 5.48 -3.60 -4.28
N ALA A 78 5.91 -3.72 -3.03
CA ALA A 78 5.00 -3.75 -1.89
C ALA A 78 4.48 -2.36 -1.53
N PHE A 79 5.31 -1.32 -1.70
CA PHE A 79 4.88 0.07 -1.52
C PHE A 79 3.69 0.43 -2.40
N GLU A 80 3.59 -0.10 -3.61
CA GLU A 80 2.54 0.21 -4.59
C GLU A 80 1.10 0.06 -4.05
N PHE A 81 0.89 -0.81 -3.06
CA PHE A 81 -0.43 -0.97 -2.41
C PHE A 81 -0.84 0.23 -1.55
N ALA A 82 0.12 0.94 -0.96
CA ALA A 82 -0.14 2.11 -0.12
C ALA A 82 -0.80 3.26 -0.91
N PRO A 83 -0.22 3.79 -2.02
CA PRO A 83 -0.90 4.83 -2.79
C PRO A 83 -2.21 4.34 -3.40
N LYS A 84 -2.32 3.08 -3.86
CA LYS A 84 -3.62 2.53 -4.30
C LYS A 84 -4.68 2.67 -3.21
N PHE A 85 -4.36 2.27 -1.97
CA PHE A 85 -5.25 2.44 -0.83
C PHE A 85 -5.56 3.92 -0.55
N CYS A 86 -4.55 4.78 -0.60
CA CYS A 86 -4.70 6.21 -0.32
C CYS A 86 -5.67 6.90 -1.27
N TYR A 87 -5.68 6.50 -2.54
CA TYR A 87 -6.60 7.01 -3.56
C TYR A 87 -7.93 6.26 -3.62
N GLY A 88 -8.18 5.31 -2.73
CA GLY A 88 -9.43 4.56 -2.69
C GLY A 88 -9.56 3.51 -3.79
N ILE A 89 -8.45 3.07 -4.37
CA ILE A 89 -8.47 2.00 -5.36
C ILE A 89 -8.59 0.64 -4.71
N ASN A 90 -9.50 -0.13 -5.30
CA ASN A 90 -9.71 -1.51 -4.92
C ASN A 90 -8.57 -2.37 -5.44
N PHE A 91 -8.01 -3.18 -4.55
CA PHE A 91 -7.11 -4.27 -4.86
C PHE A 91 -7.49 -5.47 -4.00
N GLU A 92 -7.12 -6.66 -4.45
CA GLU A 92 -7.43 -7.90 -3.75
C GLU A 92 -6.49 -8.10 -2.56
N MET A 93 -7.08 -8.33 -1.37
CA MET A 93 -6.35 -8.79 -0.18
C MET A 93 -6.53 -10.30 -0.06
N SER A 94 -5.47 -11.04 -0.36
CA SER A 94 -5.47 -12.50 -0.43
C SER A 94 -4.54 -13.10 0.63
N THR A 95 -4.60 -14.41 0.83
CA THR A 95 -3.72 -15.13 1.77
C THR A 95 -2.24 -14.97 1.42
N GLU A 96 -1.94 -14.74 0.16
CA GLU A 96 -0.56 -14.64 -0.36
C GLU A 96 0.05 -13.27 -0.11
N ASN A 97 -0.75 -12.20 -0.03
CA ASN A 97 -0.25 -10.83 0.10
C ASN A 97 -0.58 -10.15 1.45
N ILE A 98 -1.51 -10.69 2.23
CA ILE A 98 -2.02 -10.02 3.44
C ILE A 98 -0.94 -9.74 4.49
N ALA A 99 0.03 -10.65 4.66
CA ALA A 99 1.14 -10.45 5.59
C ALA A 99 2.04 -9.29 5.13
N LEU A 100 2.31 -9.21 3.83
CA LEU A 100 3.10 -8.12 3.24
C LEU A 100 2.36 -6.78 3.35
N LEU A 101 1.06 -6.77 3.03
CA LEU A 101 0.21 -5.59 3.17
C LEU A 101 0.19 -5.08 4.61
N ARG A 102 0.07 -5.99 5.59
CA ARG A 102 0.12 -5.63 7.00
C ARG A 102 1.44 -4.97 7.36
N TYR A 103 2.55 -5.57 6.94
CA TYR A 103 3.88 -5.10 7.29
C TYR A 103 4.20 -3.71 6.69
N VAL A 104 3.84 -3.48 5.41
CA VAL A 104 3.98 -2.16 4.77
C VAL A 104 3.07 -1.13 5.43
N ALA A 105 1.81 -1.49 5.73
CA ALA A 105 0.87 -0.58 6.36
C ALA A 105 1.32 -0.13 7.75
N GLU A 106 1.88 -1.05 8.52
CA GLU A 106 2.42 -0.77 9.85
C GLU A 106 3.66 0.12 9.77
N TYR A 107 4.58 -0.18 8.86
CA TYR A 107 5.77 0.65 8.62
C TYR A 107 5.41 2.09 8.21
N LEU A 108 4.40 2.24 7.35
CA LEU A 108 3.93 3.55 6.89
C LEU A 108 2.97 4.23 7.88
N GLU A 109 2.75 3.65 9.06
CA GLU A 109 1.84 4.15 10.10
C GLU A 109 0.43 4.42 9.54
N MET A 110 -0.09 3.49 8.74
CA MET A 110 -1.43 3.57 8.15
C MET A 110 -2.49 3.03 9.12
N THR A 111 -2.58 3.68 10.27
CA THR A 111 -3.43 3.31 11.42
C THR A 111 -4.72 4.13 11.51
N GLU A 112 -5.58 3.73 12.42
CA GLU A 112 -6.85 4.37 12.76
C GLU A 112 -6.69 5.80 13.32
N ASP A 113 -5.49 6.16 13.79
CA ASP A 113 -5.16 7.52 14.22
C ASP A 113 -5.18 8.53 13.05
N TYR A 114 -5.02 8.03 11.82
CA TYR A 114 -4.98 8.85 10.61
C TYR A 114 -6.26 8.75 9.76
N ALA A 115 -6.89 7.58 9.71
CA ALA A 115 -8.13 7.40 8.95
C ALA A 115 -8.99 6.24 9.51
N VAL A 116 -10.31 6.39 9.42
CA VAL A 116 -11.23 5.29 9.78
C VAL A 116 -11.06 4.12 8.80
N ALA A 117 -11.00 2.90 9.34
CA ALA A 117 -10.79 1.67 8.56
C ALA A 117 -9.53 1.75 7.68
N ASN A 118 -8.42 2.18 8.28
CA ASN A 118 -7.13 2.28 7.59
C ASN A 118 -6.53 0.89 7.30
N LEU A 119 -5.42 0.84 6.56
CA LEU A 119 -4.89 -0.39 6.00
C LEU A 119 -4.43 -1.39 7.08
N VAL A 120 -3.91 -0.91 8.21
CA VAL A 120 -3.56 -1.71 9.39
C VAL A 120 -4.80 -2.48 9.90
N GLY A 121 -5.89 -1.81 10.28
CA GLY A 121 -7.10 -2.49 10.75
C GLY A 121 -7.78 -3.35 9.69
N ARG A 122 -7.75 -2.95 8.41
CA ARG A 122 -8.33 -3.76 7.32
C ARG A 122 -7.58 -5.08 7.11
N THR A 123 -6.26 -5.08 7.20
CA THR A 123 -5.46 -6.30 7.06
C THR A 123 -5.68 -7.24 8.26
N GLU A 124 -5.76 -6.70 9.48
CA GLU A 124 -6.14 -7.46 10.68
C GLU A 124 -7.52 -8.12 10.58
N ALA A 125 -8.52 -7.34 10.16
CA ALA A 125 -9.89 -7.82 10.00
C ALA A 125 -9.98 -8.92 8.93
N CYS A 126 -9.27 -8.74 7.80
CA CYS A 126 -9.23 -9.72 6.74
C CYS A 126 -8.55 -11.02 7.18
N PHE A 127 -7.45 -10.93 7.95
CA PHE A 127 -6.76 -12.09 8.52
C PHE A 127 -7.68 -12.87 9.46
N THR A 128 -8.34 -12.16 10.39
CA THR A 128 -9.29 -12.75 11.34
C THR A 128 -10.45 -13.44 10.63
N ARG A 129 -10.99 -12.83 9.56
CA ARG A 129 -12.07 -13.40 8.75
C ARG A 129 -11.62 -14.70 8.09
N LYS A 130 -10.49 -14.69 7.36
CA LYS A 130 -9.97 -15.86 6.65
C LYS A 130 -9.67 -17.02 7.61
N TYR A 131 -9.07 -16.72 8.76
CA TYR A 131 -8.83 -17.73 9.81
C TYR A 131 -10.13 -18.39 10.31
N LYS A 132 -11.19 -17.60 10.52
CA LYS A 132 -12.51 -18.14 10.93
C LYS A 132 -13.15 -18.98 9.83
N GLU A 133 -13.04 -18.57 8.57
CA GLU A 133 -13.55 -19.31 7.41
C GLU A 133 -12.87 -20.68 7.28
N GLU A 134 -11.54 -20.72 7.36
CA GLU A 134 -10.75 -21.97 7.31
C GLU A 134 -11.11 -22.91 8.46
N LYS A 135 -11.20 -22.39 9.69
CA LYS A 135 -11.59 -23.19 10.87
C LYS A 135 -13.00 -23.78 10.73
N SER A 136 -13.94 -23.01 10.19
CA SER A 136 -15.31 -23.47 9.92
C SER A 136 -15.34 -24.58 8.87
N ASN A 137 -14.57 -24.43 7.80
CA ASN A 137 -14.46 -25.43 6.74
C ASN A 137 -13.83 -26.74 7.25
N PHE A 138 -12.78 -26.64 8.06
CA PHE A 138 -12.15 -27.81 8.68
C PHE A 138 -13.12 -28.57 9.59
N GLN A 139 -13.90 -27.86 10.41
CA GLN A 139 -14.88 -28.50 11.30
C GLN A 139 -15.98 -29.21 10.50
N LYS A 140 -16.51 -28.57 9.44
CA LYS A 140 -17.54 -29.17 8.57
C LYS A 140 -17.05 -30.46 7.89
N ASN A 141 -15.81 -30.49 7.40
CA ASN A 141 -15.27 -31.66 6.73
C ASN A 141 -15.05 -32.86 7.66
N ARG A 142 -14.82 -32.63 8.97
CA ARG A 142 -14.69 -33.71 9.97
C ARG A 142 -16.01 -34.36 10.37
N VAL A 143 -17.15 -33.68 10.19
CA VAL A 143 -18.48 -34.26 10.50
C VAL A 143 -19.07 -35.01 9.31
N ALA A 144 -18.47 -34.88 8.13
CA ALA A 144 -18.89 -35.53 6.88
C ALA A 144 -18.12 -36.83 6.59
N THR A 145 -17.28 -37.30 7.53
CA THR A 145 -16.55 -38.59 7.48
C THR A 145 -17.02 -39.47 8.63
#